data_AF-A0A7C5FP65-F1
#
_entry.id   AF-A0A7C5FP65-F1
#
_cell.length_a   1.000
_cell.length_b   1.000
_cell.length_c   1.000
_cell.angle_alpha   90.00
_cell.angle_beta   90.00
_cell.angle_gamma   90.00
#
_symmetry.space_group_name_H-M   'P 1'
#
loop_
_entity.id
_entity.type
_entity.pdbx_description
1 polymer ?
#
loop_
_entity_poly.entity_id
_entity_poly.type
_entity_poly.pdbx_seq_one_letter_code
_entity_poly.pdbx_strand_id
1 'polypeptide(L)'
;MSNATKLTVEDSLRVAARIYLADLAYGVLLGQEEPAKTGEVLRDIGVEDFTLRLIRQILGADPRFEQIDRRWTLSSRLQDKQRTFERVIETILRSYGKPMPVSTVAQEVGIVYERPAAAYTEMLPRLLDKSDKFFRVKDDKYGLIDWIVIAEGDEPEDVMFFNGISEGDLHPYRKAAKVQWDAENPAPSVEKLVKNAGGRIPLRFAAYLAWEAMRADYDAFRFYESIISSDSLDVLSSQDVINEDYKKSLISALVEIDSELEEITSEAGEGLAEAVPVTITDDDRDEIVEYINKHGGAVRADEIIESIIEISPGERGYEAALESLHEALKDENRITKVGEDIWVPAGSLPDFINEIPEVLIIPAHTPYETPEGEMFDQELEDEGLDPGLRQEILNPLVQDIGDEDPDKTAYQPLDTYQRCALKYHHKEAGTMPLIQFNPGFFGSEPEIVQITLVSEGIRRDAWVNNKTRLIYGLKDWFTTDMPVSGAAFEIHRTERHGEYRFVYEGRTDAQVFVPAGRVMELLKLKEEAEEQSDMPLFEIITRILEHYRKGIGFVPLFTEVNLVRRCTRRLVASILSSYHCFHTRGKTGEWQYDAKKRSQGFNKAKRKYILK
;
A
#
# COMPACT_ATOMS: atom_id res chain seq x y z
N MET A 1 23.80 -29.95 -25.94
CA MET A 1 24.69 -29.44 -24.87
C MET A 1 24.42 -30.26 -23.63
N SER A 2 25.45 -30.70 -22.90
CA SER A 2 25.27 -31.48 -21.65
C SER A 2 24.76 -30.58 -20.52
N ASN A 3 24.08 -31.15 -19.52
CA ASN A 3 23.55 -30.40 -18.37
C ASN A 3 24.64 -29.59 -17.62
N ALA A 4 25.88 -30.07 -17.59
CA ALA A 4 27.00 -29.37 -16.96
C ALA A 4 27.37 -28.05 -17.68
N THR A 5 27.31 -28.01 -19.02
CA THR A 5 27.60 -26.80 -19.79
C THR A 5 26.49 -25.74 -19.67
N LYS A 6 25.24 -26.17 -19.43
CA LYS A 6 24.13 -25.23 -19.18
C LYS A 6 24.28 -24.52 -17.83
N LEU A 7 24.56 -25.27 -16.76
CA LEU A 7 24.78 -24.68 -15.43
C LEU A 7 25.92 -23.65 -15.44
N THR A 8 27.05 -23.94 -16.10
CA THR A 8 28.18 -22.99 -16.17
C THR A 8 27.89 -21.70 -16.93
N VAL A 9 26.96 -21.72 -17.89
CA VAL A 9 26.57 -20.53 -18.68
C VAL A 9 25.57 -19.69 -17.91
N GLU A 10 24.62 -20.33 -17.23
CA GLU A 10 23.63 -19.70 -16.36
C GLU A 10 24.28 -19.01 -15.16
N ASP A 11 25.25 -19.67 -14.51
CA ASP A 11 26.05 -19.08 -13.44
C ASP A 11 26.87 -17.87 -13.92
N SER A 12 27.45 -17.94 -15.13
CA SER A 12 28.23 -16.83 -15.71
C SER A 12 27.37 -15.61 -16.06
N LEU A 13 26.14 -15.85 -16.55
CA LEU A 13 25.16 -14.79 -16.82
C LEU A 13 24.72 -14.11 -15.53
N ARG A 14 24.38 -14.89 -14.49
CA ARG A 14 23.99 -14.37 -13.18
C ARG A 14 25.08 -13.53 -12.52
N VAL A 15 26.35 -13.96 -12.59
CA VAL A 15 27.48 -13.16 -12.09
C VAL A 15 27.59 -11.83 -12.84
N ALA A 16 27.50 -11.83 -14.17
CA ALA A 16 27.53 -10.60 -14.96
C ALA A 16 26.35 -9.66 -14.65
N ALA A 17 25.17 -10.24 -14.38
CA ALA A 17 23.97 -9.49 -14.07
C ALA A 17 24.10 -8.74 -12.74
N ARG A 18 24.67 -9.40 -11.72
CA ARG A 18 25.01 -8.77 -10.43
C ARG A 18 26.02 -7.64 -10.59
N ILE A 19 27.08 -7.86 -11.38
CA ILE A 19 28.10 -6.82 -11.68
C ILE A 19 27.45 -5.63 -12.38
N TYR A 20 26.57 -5.86 -13.35
CA TYR A 20 25.87 -4.81 -14.08
C TYR A 20 25.01 -3.95 -13.15
N LEU A 21 24.21 -4.57 -12.26
CA LEU A 21 23.41 -3.81 -11.31
C LEU A 21 24.27 -3.04 -10.31
N ALA A 22 25.35 -3.66 -9.83
CA ALA A 22 26.30 -2.99 -8.97
C ALA A 22 27.01 -1.81 -9.70
N ASP A 23 27.30 -1.91 -10.99
CA ASP A 23 27.85 -0.78 -11.77
C ASP A 23 26.87 0.39 -11.88
N LEU A 24 25.57 0.11 -12.07
CA LEU A 24 24.53 1.13 -12.06
C LEU A 24 24.45 1.82 -10.70
N ALA A 25 24.39 1.04 -9.62
CA ALA A 25 24.32 1.57 -8.26
C ALA A 25 25.59 2.35 -7.88
N TYR A 26 26.77 1.89 -8.29
CA TYR A 26 28.03 2.62 -8.10
C TYR A 26 27.98 3.97 -8.83
N GLY A 27 27.43 4.00 -10.05
CA GLY A 27 27.23 5.23 -10.82
C GLY A 27 26.34 6.26 -10.12
N VAL A 28 25.29 5.81 -9.43
CA VAL A 28 24.41 6.70 -8.65
C VAL A 28 25.13 7.31 -7.44
N LEU A 29 25.87 6.49 -6.69
CA LEU A 29 26.57 6.95 -5.49
C LEU A 29 27.80 7.82 -5.79
N LEU A 30 28.33 7.73 -7.01
CA LEU A 30 29.51 8.48 -7.45
C LEU A 30 29.23 9.99 -7.41
N GLY A 31 30.08 10.74 -6.70
CA GLY A 31 29.91 12.17 -6.51
C GLY A 31 28.84 12.59 -5.51
N GLN A 32 28.14 11.66 -4.86
CA GLN A 32 27.29 12.02 -3.72
C GLN A 32 28.14 12.22 -2.46
N GLU A 33 28.04 13.40 -1.82
CA GLU A 33 28.79 13.70 -0.60
C GLU A 33 28.27 12.91 0.61
N GLU A 34 26.96 12.66 0.65
CA GLU A 34 26.30 11.93 1.73
C GLU A 34 25.95 10.49 1.30
N PRO A 35 25.94 9.53 2.24
CA PRO A 35 25.42 8.18 1.98
C PRO A 35 23.92 8.21 1.60
N ALA A 36 23.53 7.35 0.67
CA ALA A 36 22.16 7.30 0.14
C ALA A 36 21.35 6.15 0.71
N LYS A 37 20.03 6.34 0.82
CA LYS A 37 19.09 5.25 1.13
C LYS A 37 18.97 4.26 -0.04
N THR A 38 18.63 3.01 0.24
CA THR A 38 18.39 1.98 -0.80
C THR A 38 17.31 2.46 -1.78
N GLY A 39 16.25 3.12 -1.28
CA GLY A 39 15.19 3.67 -2.12
C GLY A 39 15.60 4.86 -2.99
N GLU A 40 16.60 5.65 -2.56
CA GLU A 40 17.19 6.70 -3.39
C GLU A 40 18.01 6.08 -4.53
N VAL A 41 18.83 5.08 -4.21
CA VAL A 41 19.62 4.34 -5.21
C VAL A 41 18.72 3.70 -6.26
N LEU A 42 17.64 3.02 -5.86
CA LEU A 42 16.69 2.40 -6.78
C LEU A 42 16.05 3.43 -7.72
N ARG A 43 15.59 4.56 -7.16
CA ARG A 43 14.94 5.64 -7.91
C ARG A 43 15.85 6.23 -8.98
N ASP A 44 17.11 6.46 -8.64
CA ASP A 44 18.08 7.08 -9.54
C ASP A 44 18.65 6.09 -10.57
N ILE A 45 18.61 4.78 -10.31
CA ILE A 45 18.87 3.75 -11.33
C ILE A 45 17.79 3.80 -12.42
N GLY A 46 16.52 4.05 -12.05
CA GLY A 46 15.44 4.30 -12.99
C GLY A 46 14.97 3.09 -13.80
N VAL A 47 15.14 1.87 -13.28
CA VAL A 47 14.64 0.63 -13.90
C VAL A 47 13.44 0.13 -13.12
N GLU A 48 12.25 0.16 -13.74
CA GLU A 48 10.96 -0.15 -13.08
C GLU A 48 10.86 -1.58 -12.55
N ASP A 49 11.55 -2.53 -13.17
CA ASP A 49 11.49 -3.96 -12.80
C ASP A 49 12.33 -4.31 -11.55
N PHE A 50 13.09 -3.37 -10.98
CA PHE A 50 13.95 -3.63 -9.82
C PHE A 50 13.24 -3.27 -8.50
N THR A 51 13.48 -4.09 -7.49
CA THR A 51 12.90 -3.91 -6.14
C THR A 51 13.96 -3.48 -5.13
N LEU A 52 13.52 -2.91 -4.00
CA LEU A 52 14.41 -2.52 -2.89
C LEU A 52 15.23 -3.72 -2.37
N ARG A 53 14.59 -4.90 -2.28
CA ARG A 53 15.20 -6.15 -1.86
C ARG A 53 16.38 -6.54 -2.75
N LEU A 54 16.18 -6.53 -4.07
CA LEU A 54 17.23 -6.84 -5.04
C LEU A 54 18.42 -5.89 -4.90
N ILE A 55 18.16 -4.57 -4.87
CA ILE A 55 19.23 -3.56 -4.71
C ILE A 55 20.01 -3.81 -3.41
N ARG A 56 19.32 -4.01 -2.29
CA ARG A 56 19.95 -4.26 -1.00
C ARG A 56 20.82 -5.52 -1.01
N GLN A 57 20.34 -6.60 -1.62
CA GLN A 57 21.10 -7.84 -1.74
C GLN A 57 22.39 -7.65 -2.56
N ILE A 58 22.33 -6.88 -3.66
CA ILE A 58 23.51 -6.60 -4.48
C ILE A 58 24.50 -5.72 -3.73
N LEU A 59 24.04 -4.62 -3.13
CA LEU A 59 24.90 -3.71 -2.38
C LEU A 59 25.57 -4.42 -1.19
N GLY A 60 24.83 -5.27 -0.47
CA GLY A 60 25.38 -6.03 0.67
C GLY A 60 26.34 -7.16 0.28
N ALA A 61 26.27 -7.66 -0.96
CA ALA A 61 27.13 -8.75 -1.44
C ALA A 61 28.38 -8.27 -2.20
N ASP A 62 28.36 -7.05 -2.74
CA ASP A 62 29.47 -6.49 -3.52
C ASP A 62 30.43 -5.67 -2.63
N PRO A 63 31.73 -6.00 -2.57
CA PRO A 63 32.70 -5.36 -1.69
C PRO A 63 33.01 -3.89 -2.05
N ARG A 64 32.40 -3.34 -3.11
CA ARG A 64 32.53 -1.94 -3.49
C ARG A 64 31.64 -1.01 -2.65
N PHE A 65 30.70 -1.55 -1.90
CA PHE A 65 29.77 -0.78 -1.07
C PHE A 65 29.94 -1.07 0.41
N GLU A 66 29.69 -0.05 1.22
CA GLU A 66 29.63 -0.16 2.67
C GLU A 66 28.32 0.45 3.16
N GLN A 67 27.72 -0.16 4.18
CA GLN A 67 26.55 0.38 4.85
C GLN A 67 26.95 1.13 6.12
N ILE A 68 26.53 2.40 6.23
CA ILE A 68 26.71 3.25 7.41
C ILE A 68 25.35 3.83 7.77
N ASP A 69 24.89 3.62 9.01
CA ASP A 69 23.60 4.12 9.49
C ASP A 69 22.44 3.84 8.53
N ARG A 70 22.38 2.58 8.03
CA ARG A 70 21.39 2.06 7.07
C ARG A 70 21.45 2.67 5.67
N ARG A 71 22.40 3.56 5.41
CA ARG A 71 22.65 4.17 4.10
C ARG A 71 23.90 3.58 3.45
N TRP A 72 23.97 3.68 2.14
CA TRP A 72 25.05 3.11 1.33
C TRP A 72 26.04 4.18 0.91
N THR A 73 27.33 3.84 1.00
CA THR A 73 28.43 4.64 0.47
C THR A 73 29.42 3.74 -0.27
N LEU A 74 30.34 4.35 -1.00
CA LEU A 74 31.40 3.64 -1.71
C LEU A 74 32.51 3.25 -0.73
N SER A 75 32.88 1.97 -0.66
CA SER A 75 33.95 1.48 0.23
C SER A 75 35.30 2.14 -0.09
N SER A 76 35.49 2.65 -1.31
CA SER A 76 36.67 3.45 -1.69
C SER A 76 36.86 4.72 -0.85
N ARG A 77 35.78 5.25 -0.25
CA ARG A 77 35.81 6.45 0.61
C ARG A 77 36.34 6.16 2.01
N LEU A 78 36.22 4.91 2.46
CA LEU A 78 36.57 4.47 3.82
C LEU A 78 37.98 3.88 3.93
N GLN A 79 38.81 4.08 2.90
CA GLN A 79 40.14 3.51 2.84
C GLN A 79 41.13 4.20 3.78
N ASP A 80 42.19 3.46 4.12
CA ASP A 80 43.29 3.96 4.95
C ASP A 80 43.99 5.16 4.29
N LYS A 81 43.81 6.34 4.90
CA LYS A 81 44.38 7.62 4.47
C LYS A 81 45.93 7.64 4.53
N GLN A 82 46.58 6.63 5.12
CA GLN A 82 48.05 6.49 5.14
C GLN A 82 48.63 5.94 3.83
N ARG A 83 47.80 5.44 2.91
CA ARG A 83 48.26 4.99 1.58
C ARG A 83 48.73 6.16 0.73
N THR A 84 49.61 5.87 -0.24
CA THR A 84 50.06 6.89 -1.19
C THR A 84 48.87 7.43 -1.99
N PHE A 85 48.89 8.73 -2.29
CA PHE A 85 47.83 9.41 -3.02
C PHE A 85 47.48 8.72 -4.36
N GLU A 86 48.52 8.26 -5.07
CA GLU A 86 48.38 7.49 -6.31
C GLU A 86 47.60 6.17 -6.10
N ARG A 87 47.83 5.46 -4.99
CA ARG A 87 47.14 4.20 -4.68
C ARG A 87 45.66 4.41 -4.37
N VAL A 88 45.30 5.54 -3.77
CA VAL A 88 43.89 5.90 -3.52
C VAL A 88 43.18 6.10 -4.86
N ILE A 89 43.78 6.87 -5.78
CA ILE A 89 43.21 7.07 -7.13
C ILE A 89 43.09 5.75 -7.89
N GLU A 90 44.14 4.93 -7.84
CA GLU A 90 44.11 3.59 -8.47
C GLU A 90 42.94 2.77 -7.94
N THR A 91 42.68 2.83 -6.62
CA THR A 91 41.60 2.03 -6.03
C THR A 91 40.22 2.58 -6.40
N ILE A 92 40.04 3.89 -6.45
CA ILE A 92 38.80 4.52 -6.94
C ILE A 92 38.53 4.11 -8.40
N LEU A 93 39.52 4.25 -9.28
CA LEU A 93 39.38 3.87 -10.69
C LEU A 93 39.14 2.37 -10.86
N ARG A 94 39.80 1.53 -10.06
CA ARG A 94 39.63 0.07 -10.10
C ARG A 94 38.26 -0.37 -9.59
N SER A 95 37.74 0.28 -8.55
CA SER A 95 36.39 0.02 -8.02
C SER A 95 35.30 0.44 -8.99
N TYR A 96 35.46 1.58 -9.67
CA TYR A 96 34.55 2.02 -10.71
C TYR A 96 34.67 1.17 -11.98
N GLY A 97 35.90 0.75 -12.32
CA GLY A 97 36.21 -0.12 -13.44
C GLY A 97 36.01 0.52 -14.81
N LYS A 98 35.95 1.85 -14.92
CA LYS A 98 35.88 2.57 -16.22
C LYS A 98 36.69 3.87 -16.14
N PRO A 99 37.07 4.47 -17.27
CA PRO A 99 37.72 5.78 -17.25
C PRO A 99 36.80 6.83 -16.63
N MET A 100 37.34 7.60 -15.70
CA MET A 100 36.59 8.57 -14.92
C MET A 100 37.06 10.00 -15.23
N PRO A 101 36.15 10.99 -15.37
CA PRO A 101 36.53 12.38 -15.56
C PRO A 101 37.38 12.91 -14.39
N VAL A 102 38.36 13.78 -14.66
CA VAL A 102 39.19 14.40 -13.61
C VAL A 102 38.35 15.07 -12.53
N SER A 103 37.24 15.72 -12.88
CA SER A 103 36.34 16.35 -11.91
C SER A 103 35.74 15.34 -10.93
N THR A 104 35.35 14.17 -11.40
CA THR A 104 34.75 13.11 -10.59
C THR A 104 35.81 12.44 -9.71
N VAL A 105 37.01 12.16 -10.25
CA VAL A 105 38.14 11.68 -9.44
C VAL A 105 38.49 12.70 -8.34
N ALA A 106 38.53 14.00 -8.69
CA ALA A 106 38.78 15.08 -7.74
C ALA A 106 37.73 15.14 -6.62
N GLN A 107 36.47 14.88 -6.95
CA GLN A 107 35.38 14.85 -5.98
C GLN A 107 35.51 13.67 -5.02
N GLU A 108 35.73 12.46 -5.52
CA GLU A 108 35.91 11.27 -4.67
C GLU A 108 37.14 11.38 -3.76
N VAL A 109 38.26 11.88 -4.30
CA VAL A 109 39.46 12.18 -3.51
C VAL A 109 39.19 13.30 -2.49
N GLY A 110 38.37 14.29 -2.86
CA GLY A 110 37.89 15.36 -1.99
C GLY A 110 37.15 14.82 -0.78
N ILE A 111 36.24 13.86 -0.99
CA ILE A 111 35.50 13.17 0.06
C ILE A 111 36.46 12.37 0.97
N VAL A 112 37.35 11.56 0.39
CA VAL A 112 38.32 10.75 1.16
C VAL A 112 39.19 11.60 2.09
N TYR A 113 39.73 12.70 1.58
CA TYR A 113 40.67 13.56 2.31
C TYR A 113 40.01 14.76 3.00
N GLU A 114 38.68 14.87 2.94
CA GLU A 114 37.90 15.98 3.50
C GLU A 114 38.42 17.36 3.05
N ARG A 115 38.60 17.50 1.73
CA ARG A 115 39.07 18.74 1.10
C ARG A 115 38.23 19.10 -0.13
N PRO A 116 38.10 20.40 -0.46
CA PRO A 116 37.37 20.82 -1.66
C PRO A 116 37.94 20.20 -2.93
N ALA A 117 37.06 19.64 -3.77
CA ALA A 117 37.42 19.01 -5.04
C ALA A 117 38.25 19.92 -5.97
N ALA A 118 37.98 21.22 -5.95
CA ALA A 118 38.68 22.22 -6.76
C ALA A 118 40.21 22.20 -6.58
N ALA A 119 40.70 21.87 -5.38
CA ALA A 119 42.13 21.76 -5.11
C ALA A 119 42.79 20.60 -5.88
N TYR A 120 42.04 19.53 -6.15
CA TYR A 120 42.52 18.35 -6.84
C TYR A 120 42.36 18.45 -8.36
N THR A 121 41.32 19.13 -8.86
CA THR A 121 41.05 19.27 -10.30
C THR A 121 42.26 19.84 -11.07
N GLU A 122 42.95 20.84 -10.52
CA GLU A 122 44.13 21.42 -11.17
C GLU A 122 45.41 20.57 -11.05
N MET A 123 45.49 19.76 -9.98
CA MET A 123 46.68 18.98 -9.65
C MET A 123 46.71 17.63 -10.36
N LEU A 124 45.55 16.97 -10.46
CA LEU A 124 45.44 15.58 -10.93
C LEU A 124 46.02 15.37 -12.34
N PRO A 125 45.73 16.19 -13.37
CA PRO A 125 46.28 15.94 -14.71
C PRO A 125 47.82 15.87 -14.70
N ARG A 126 48.47 16.80 -13.99
CA ARG A 126 49.94 16.85 -13.89
C ARG A 126 50.54 15.65 -13.18
N LEU A 127 49.80 15.04 -12.26
CA LEU A 127 50.23 13.88 -11.47
C LEU A 127 49.99 12.59 -12.25
N LEU A 128 48.83 12.46 -12.88
CA LEU A 128 48.44 11.26 -13.63
C LEU A 128 49.22 11.13 -14.94
N ASP A 129 49.44 12.22 -15.67
CA ASP A 129 50.20 12.21 -16.94
C ASP A 129 51.69 11.83 -16.75
N LYS A 130 52.22 11.94 -15.54
CA LYS A 130 53.61 11.56 -15.22
C LYS A 130 53.76 10.13 -14.74
N SER A 131 52.66 9.46 -14.41
CA SER A 131 52.65 8.09 -13.92
C SER A 131 52.50 7.11 -15.07
N ASP A 132 53.19 5.98 -14.97
CA ASP A 132 53.12 4.86 -15.90
C ASP A 132 51.90 3.94 -15.66
N LYS A 133 51.08 4.24 -14.65
CA LYS A 133 49.90 3.43 -14.27
C LYS A 133 48.60 3.91 -14.89
N PHE A 134 48.55 5.16 -15.35
CA PHE A 134 47.32 5.77 -15.85
C PHE A 134 47.45 6.15 -17.31
N PHE A 135 46.32 6.14 -18.00
CA PHE A 135 46.21 6.70 -19.33
C PHE A 135 45.06 7.68 -19.41
N ARG A 136 45.19 8.63 -20.34
CA ARG A 136 44.16 9.64 -20.60
C ARG A 136 43.45 9.31 -21.91
N VAL A 137 42.13 9.34 -21.88
CA VAL A 137 41.26 9.32 -23.08
C VAL A 137 40.66 10.71 -23.28
N LYS A 138 39.84 10.87 -24.33
CA LYS A 138 39.13 12.13 -24.61
C LYS A 138 38.26 12.58 -23.44
N ASP A 139 37.98 13.89 -23.43
CA ASP A 139 37.20 14.59 -22.39
C ASP A 139 37.83 14.52 -21.00
N ASP A 140 39.16 14.41 -20.94
CA ASP A 140 39.96 14.41 -19.71
C ASP A 140 39.52 13.32 -18.72
N LYS A 141 39.24 12.13 -19.25
CA LYS A 141 38.97 10.94 -18.45
C LYS A 141 40.24 10.10 -18.32
N TYR A 142 40.46 9.56 -17.13
CA TYR A 142 41.63 8.74 -16.82
C TYR A 142 41.22 7.30 -16.51
N GLY A 143 41.96 6.35 -17.07
CA GLY A 143 41.86 4.93 -16.80
C GLY A 143 43.19 4.32 -16.36
N LEU A 144 43.20 3.01 -16.09
CA LEU A 144 44.40 2.27 -15.70
C LEU A 144 45.07 1.60 -16.90
N ILE A 145 46.39 1.73 -17.03
CA ILE A 145 47.17 1.11 -18.12
C ILE A 145 46.93 -0.40 -18.21
N ASP A 146 46.69 -1.06 -17.08
CA ASP A 146 46.30 -2.48 -17.03
C ASP A 146 45.05 -2.81 -17.86
N TRP A 147 44.19 -1.85 -18.24
CA TRP A 147 42.97 -2.11 -19.00
C TRP A 147 43.20 -2.20 -20.51
N ILE A 148 44.32 -1.66 -21.02
CA ILE A 148 44.65 -1.68 -22.44
C ILE A 148 45.65 -2.79 -22.77
N VAL A 149 45.69 -3.20 -24.03
CA VAL A 149 46.69 -4.18 -24.49
C VAL A 149 48.01 -3.48 -24.78
N ILE A 150 49.05 -3.87 -24.05
CA ILE A 150 50.43 -3.43 -24.28
C ILE A 150 50.97 -4.17 -25.50
N ALA A 151 51.09 -3.46 -26.63
CA ALA A 151 51.53 -4.01 -27.90
C ALA A 151 53.06 -3.96 -28.09
N GLU A 152 53.83 -3.96 -27.01
CA GLU A 152 55.30 -3.94 -27.02
C GLU A 152 55.83 -5.37 -27.27
N GLY A 153 55.92 -5.75 -28.55
CA GLY A 153 56.44 -7.05 -28.97
C GLY A 153 56.25 -7.29 -30.47
N ASP A 154 57.26 -7.89 -31.13
CA ASP A 154 57.19 -8.21 -32.56
C ASP A 154 56.45 -9.54 -32.81
N GLU A 155 56.48 -10.45 -31.83
CA GLU A 155 55.84 -11.78 -31.91
C GLU A 155 54.53 -11.83 -31.11
N PRO A 156 53.47 -12.53 -31.61
CA PRO A 156 52.21 -12.75 -30.89
C PRO A 156 52.38 -13.27 -29.46
N GLU A 157 53.32 -14.18 -29.26
CA GLU A 157 53.61 -14.80 -27.97
C GLU A 157 54.08 -13.80 -26.91
N ASP A 158 54.86 -12.79 -27.30
CA ASP A 158 55.35 -11.75 -26.39
C ASP A 158 54.20 -10.84 -25.93
N VAL A 159 53.34 -10.43 -26.85
CA VAL A 159 52.16 -9.59 -26.54
C VAL A 159 51.18 -10.36 -25.66
N MET A 160 50.99 -11.66 -25.90
CA MET A 160 50.19 -12.52 -25.02
C MET A 160 50.78 -12.59 -23.60
N PHE A 161 52.10 -12.76 -23.48
CA PHE A 161 52.79 -12.82 -22.19
C PHE A 161 52.64 -11.54 -21.37
N PHE A 162 52.91 -10.37 -21.97
CA PHE A 162 52.83 -9.08 -21.25
C PHE A 162 51.41 -8.72 -20.80
N ASN A 163 50.40 -9.23 -21.49
CA ASN A 163 49.00 -8.97 -21.19
C ASN A 163 48.31 -10.07 -20.38
N GLY A 164 49.05 -11.13 -20.00
CA GLY A 164 48.53 -12.26 -19.25
C GLY A 164 47.44 -13.04 -19.99
N ILE A 165 47.53 -13.13 -21.32
CA ILE A 165 46.58 -13.82 -22.19
C ILE A 165 47.18 -15.17 -22.61
N SER A 166 46.40 -16.25 -22.53
CA SER A 166 46.80 -17.56 -23.08
C SER A 166 46.01 -17.91 -24.33
N GLU A 167 46.55 -18.83 -25.14
CA GLU A 167 45.86 -19.28 -26.37
C GLU A 167 44.55 -20.00 -26.04
N GLY A 168 44.48 -20.65 -24.88
CA GLY A 168 43.26 -21.27 -24.37
C GLY A 168 42.13 -20.26 -24.13
N ASP A 169 42.48 -19.05 -23.69
CA ASP A 169 41.50 -17.98 -23.41
C ASP A 169 40.92 -17.40 -24.70
N LEU A 170 41.72 -17.33 -25.76
CA LEU A 170 41.32 -16.79 -27.06
C LEU A 170 40.58 -17.79 -27.95
N HIS A 171 40.84 -19.09 -27.78
CA HIS A 171 40.29 -20.16 -28.61
C HIS A 171 38.77 -20.06 -28.84
N PRO A 172 37.91 -19.76 -27.83
CA PRO A 172 36.47 -19.61 -28.02
C PRO A 172 36.09 -18.47 -28.97
N TYR A 173 36.92 -17.42 -29.06
CA TYR A 173 36.61 -16.17 -29.76
C TYR A 173 37.22 -16.09 -31.16
N ARG A 174 38.20 -16.94 -31.51
CA ARG A 174 38.90 -16.87 -32.81
C ARG A 174 37.97 -16.99 -34.03
N LYS A 175 36.90 -17.78 -33.92
CA LYS A 175 35.89 -17.86 -35.01
C LYS A 175 35.08 -16.57 -35.11
N ALA A 176 34.72 -15.98 -33.98
CA ALA A 176 33.96 -14.73 -33.90
C ALA A 176 34.78 -13.51 -34.37
N ALA A 177 36.10 -13.56 -34.20
CA ALA A 177 37.07 -12.53 -34.60
C ALA A 177 37.29 -12.37 -36.12
N LYS A 178 36.66 -13.21 -36.94
CA LYS A 178 36.66 -13.06 -38.41
C LYS A 178 35.73 -11.94 -38.86
N VAL A 179 36.06 -10.72 -38.46
CA VAL A 179 35.36 -9.48 -38.82
C VAL A 179 36.26 -8.60 -39.69
N GLN A 180 35.67 -7.64 -40.39
CA GLN A 180 36.43 -6.60 -41.06
C GLN A 180 36.81 -5.54 -40.03
N TRP A 181 38.10 -5.43 -39.73
CA TRP A 181 38.65 -4.45 -38.80
C TRP A 181 38.82 -3.08 -39.46
N ASP A 182 38.52 -2.03 -38.71
CA ASP A 182 38.72 -0.64 -39.09
C ASP A 182 39.57 0.04 -38.00
N ALA A 183 40.82 0.38 -38.34
CA ALA A 183 41.76 1.00 -37.41
C ALA A 183 41.41 2.46 -37.07
N GLU A 184 40.63 3.13 -37.91
CA GLU A 184 40.17 4.50 -37.66
C GLU A 184 38.92 4.51 -36.77
N ASN A 185 38.07 3.49 -36.88
CA ASN A 185 36.90 3.32 -36.01
C ASN A 185 36.66 1.83 -35.65
N PRO A 186 37.29 1.31 -34.58
CA PRO A 186 37.19 -0.11 -34.23
C PRO A 186 35.83 -0.56 -33.68
N ALA A 187 35.00 0.35 -33.15
CA ALA A 187 33.79 -0.01 -32.41
C ALA A 187 32.78 -0.87 -33.21
N PRO A 188 32.44 -0.59 -34.49
CA PRO A 188 31.55 -1.46 -35.27
C PRO A 188 32.12 -2.86 -35.53
N SER A 189 33.45 -3.01 -35.59
CA SER A 189 34.11 -4.31 -35.72
C SER A 189 34.01 -5.09 -34.40
N VAL A 190 34.18 -4.40 -33.27
CA VAL A 190 34.00 -4.98 -31.93
C VAL A 190 32.55 -5.38 -31.69
N GLU A 191 31.58 -4.58 -32.10
CA GLU A 191 30.15 -4.92 -31.99
C GLU A 191 29.83 -6.24 -32.72
N LYS A 192 30.35 -6.41 -33.93
CA LYS A 192 30.22 -7.67 -34.68
C LYS A 192 30.92 -8.84 -33.97
N LEU A 193 32.10 -8.61 -33.41
CA LEU A 193 32.83 -9.62 -32.65
C LEU A 193 32.03 -10.05 -31.40
N VAL A 194 31.57 -9.09 -30.58
CA VAL A 194 30.76 -9.33 -29.38
C VAL A 194 29.50 -10.12 -29.73
N LYS A 195 28.79 -9.71 -30.79
CA LYS A 195 27.61 -10.42 -31.29
C LYS A 195 27.93 -11.86 -31.70
N ASN A 196 29.01 -12.07 -32.46
CA ASN A 196 29.44 -13.41 -32.89
C ASN A 196 29.95 -14.27 -31.72
N ALA A 197 30.41 -13.65 -30.64
CA ALA A 197 30.88 -14.29 -29.41
C ALA A 197 29.76 -14.64 -28.43
N GLY A 198 28.49 -14.35 -28.76
CA GLY A 198 27.34 -14.63 -27.89
C GLY A 198 26.94 -13.47 -26.98
N GLY A 199 27.42 -12.26 -27.25
CA GLY A 199 26.97 -11.02 -26.61
C GLY A 199 27.89 -10.47 -25.52
N ARG A 200 28.95 -11.21 -25.11
CA ARG A 200 29.93 -10.78 -24.12
C ARG A 200 31.34 -11.26 -24.45
N ILE A 201 32.35 -10.40 -24.27
CA ILE A 201 33.77 -10.74 -24.38
C ILE A 201 34.62 -9.85 -23.46
N PRO A 202 35.67 -10.39 -22.81
CA PRO A 202 36.65 -9.55 -22.13
C PRO A 202 37.30 -8.56 -23.11
N LEU A 203 37.31 -7.28 -22.76
CA LEU A 203 37.80 -6.18 -23.59
C LEU A 203 39.26 -6.39 -24.02
N ARG A 204 40.08 -6.89 -23.11
CA ARG A 204 41.49 -7.21 -23.39
C ARG A 204 41.65 -8.29 -24.47
N PHE A 205 40.73 -9.25 -24.55
CA PHE A 205 40.76 -10.27 -25.60
C PHE A 205 40.32 -9.70 -26.94
N ALA A 206 39.27 -8.85 -26.95
CA ALA A 206 38.87 -8.14 -28.16
C ALA A 206 40.00 -7.25 -28.69
N ALA A 207 40.69 -6.53 -27.80
CA ALA A 207 41.85 -5.69 -28.10
C ALA A 207 43.02 -6.50 -28.68
N TYR A 208 43.34 -7.67 -28.09
CA TYR A 208 44.39 -8.54 -28.62
C TYR A 208 44.04 -9.07 -30.03
N LEU A 209 42.81 -9.52 -30.24
CA LEU A 209 42.34 -10.01 -31.54
C LEU A 209 42.35 -8.91 -32.61
N ALA A 210 42.07 -7.67 -32.21
CA ALA A 210 42.18 -6.50 -33.06
C ALA A 210 43.65 -6.20 -33.42
N TRP A 211 44.54 -6.21 -32.42
CA TRP A 211 45.98 -6.05 -32.62
C TRP A 211 46.56 -7.12 -33.55
N GLU A 212 46.19 -8.40 -33.36
CA GLU A 212 46.69 -9.51 -34.18
C GLU A 212 46.31 -9.34 -35.66
N ALA A 213 45.14 -8.76 -35.92
CA ALA A 213 44.62 -8.52 -37.27
C ALA A 213 45.15 -7.23 -37.92
N MET A 214 45.28 -6.14 -37.16
CA MET A 214 45.66 -4.81 -37.67
C MET A 214 47.17 -4.53 -37.59
N ARG A 215 47.89 -5.22 -36.69
CA ARG A 215 49.33 -5.11 -36.46
C ARG A 215 49.77 -3.66 -36.28
N ALA A 216 50.58 -3.12 -37.19
CA ALA A 216 51.14 -1.77 -37.09
C ALA A 216 50.06 -0.68 -37.10
N ASP A 217 48.86 -0.97 -37.60
CA ASP A 217 47.73 -0.04 -37.62
C ASP A 217 46.92 -0.03 -36.30
N TYR A 218 47.25 -0.90 -35.34
CA TYR A 218 46.56 -0.95 -34.04
C TYR A 218 47.05 0.15 -33.09
N ASP A 219 46.11 0.95 -32.60
CA ASP A 219 46.32 1.93 -31.52
C ASP A 219 45.47 1.54 -30.30
N ALA A 220 46.14 1.22 -29.19
CA ALA A 220 45.49 0.74 -27.98
C ALA A 220 44.54 1.77 -27.33
N PHE A 221 44.91 3.05 -27.38
CA PHE A 221 44.13 4.12 -26.77
C PHE A 221 42.88 4.42 -27.61
N ARG A 222 43.05 4.55 -28.93
CA ARG A 222 41.94 4.75 -29.87
C ARG A 222 40.98 3.57 -29.84
N PHE A 223 41.49 2.33 -29.76
CA PHE A 223 40.66 1.14 -29.67
C PHE A 223 39.77 1.20 -28.43
N TYR A 224 40.36 1.40 -27.25
CA TYR A 224 39.61 1.48 -25.99
C TYR A 224 38.61 2.65 -26.01
N GLU A 225 39.05 3.83 -26.44
CA GLU A 225 38.22 5.04 -26.54
C GLU A 225 36.99 4.83 -27.44
N SER A 226 37.17 4.18 -28.60
CA SER A 226 36.06 3.93 -29.53
C SER A 226 34.96 3.05 -28.91
N ILE A 227 35.33 2.12 -28.03
CA ILE A 227 34.39 1.18 -27.42
C ILE A 227 33.62 1.84 -26.28
N ILE A 228 34.31 2.54 -25.38
CA ILE A 228 33.65 3.24 -24.25
C ILE A 228 32.78 4.42 -24.70
N SER A 229 32.99 4.92 -25.93
CA SER A 229 32.22 6.01 -26.52
C SER A 229 31.11 5.51 -27.46
N SER A 230 30.93 4.19 -27.58
CA SER A 230 29.92 3.60 -28.45
C SER A 230 28.56 3.54 -27.75
N ASP A 231 27.50 3.91 -28.47
CA ASP A 231 26.12 3.76 -27.98
C ASP A 231 25.61 2.30 -28.05
N SER A 232 26.31 1.42 -28.80
CA SER A 232 25.91 0.02 -29.02
C SER A 232 26.63 -0.99 -28.12
N LEU A 233 27.63 -0.54 -27.37
CA LEU A 233 28.47 -1.38 -26.52
C LEU A 233 28.55 -0.78 -25.12
N ASP A 234 28.40 -1.64 -24.12
CA ASP A 234 28.63 -1.29 -22.72
C ASP A 234 29.86 -2.02 -22.21
N VAL A 235 30.67 -1.35 -21.39
CA VAL A 235 31.80 -1.96 -20.66
C VAL A 235 31.41 -2.10 -19.20
N LEU A 236 31.47 -3.31 -18.66
CA LEU A 236 31.28 -3.58 -17.23
C LEU A 236 32.56 -3.29 -16.46
N SER A 237 32.47 -3.04 -15.15
CA SER A 237 33.62 -2.84 -14.27
C SER A 237 34.61 -4.01 -14.28
N SER A 238 34.14 -5.22 -14.61
CA SER A 238 34.96 -6.41 -14.86
C SER A 238 35.85 -6.33 -16.11
N GLN A 239 35.78 -5.25 -16.89
CA GLN A 239 36.36 -5.09 -18.24
C GLN A 239 35.75 -6.05 -19.28
N ASP A 240 34.52 -6.50 -19.08
CA ASP A 240 33.78 -7.20 -20.13
C ASP A 240 33.01 -6.20 -21.01
N VAL A 241 33.10 -6.38 -22.33
CA VAL A 241 32.27 -5.66 -23.29
C VAL A 241 31.03 -6.49 -23.58
N ILE A 242 29.86 -5.86 -23.48
CA ILE A 242 28.57 -6.44 -23.78
C ILE A 242 27.86 -5.63 -24.87
N ASN A 243 26.94 -6.27 -25.58
CA ASN A 243 26.04 -5.59 -26.50
C ASN A 243 24.63 -5.44 -25.89
N GLU A 244 23.78 -4.66 -26.56
CA GLU A 244 22.40 -4.40 -26.16
C GLU A 244 21.54 -5.66 -25.97
N ASP A 245 21.74 -6.70 -26.78
CA ASP A 245 20.99 -7.96 -26.65
C ASP A 245 21.37 -8.70 -25.35
N TYR A 246 22.67 -8.71 -25.00
CA TYR A 246 23.14 -9.33 -23.76
C TYR A 246 22.71 -8.53 -22.54
N LYS A 247 22.74 -7.19 -22.61
CA LYS A 247 22.23 -6.30 -21.55
C LYS A 247 20.77 -6.61 -21.18
N LYS A 248 19.90 -6.85 -22.17
CA LYS A 248 18.52 -7.30 -21.91
C LYS A 248 18.48 -8.64 -21.17
N SER A 249 19.36 -9.58 -21.53
CA SER A 249 19.46 -10.87 -20.83
C SER A 249 19.96 -10.71 -19.38
N LEU A 250 20.81 -9.72 -19.10
CA LEU A 250 21.22 -9.39 -17.73
C LEU A 250 20.03 -8.88 -16.89
N ILE A 251 19.21 -7.99 -17.45
CA ILE A 251 18.01 -7.48 -16.78
C ILE A 251 17.03 -8.63 -16.49
N SER A 252 16.77 -9.50 -17.47
CA SER A 252 15.92 -10.68 -17.25
C SER A 252 16.45 -11.60 -16.14
N ALA A 253 17.76 -11.84 -16.11
CA ALA A 253 18.38 -12.65 -15.06
C ALA A 253 18.26 -12.00 -13.66
N LEU A 254 18.28 -10.66 -13.56
CA LEU A 254 18.07 -9.94 -12.31
C LEU A 254 16.63 -10.08 -11.79
N VAL A 255 15.64 -10.02 -12.68
CA VAL A 255 14.23 -10.25 -12.33
C VAL A 255 14.00 -11.68 -11.82
N GLU A 256 14.64 -12.66 -12.44
CA GLU A 256 14.61 -14.06 -11.96
C GLU A 256 15.27 -14.20 -10.58
N ILE A 257 16.43 -13.57 -10.36
CA ILE A 257 17.10 -13.56 -9.04
C ILE A 257 16.19 -12.95 -7.98
N ASP A 258 15.49 -11.86 -8.28
CA ASP A 258 14.60 -11.22 -7.30
C ASP A 258 13.38 -12.09 -6.97
N SER A 259 12.83 -12.79 -7.97
CA SER A 259 11.74 -13.73 -7.77
C SER A 259 12.17 -14.89 -6.85
N GLU A 260 13.38 -15.42 -7.03
CA GLU A 260 13.94 -16.45 -6.14
C GLU A 260 14.16 -15.94 -4.71
N LEU A 261 14.57 -14.67 -4.55
CA LEU A 261 14.70 -14.06 -3.23
C LEU A 261 13.37 -13.99 -2.50
N GLU A 262 12.28 -13.71 -3.21
CA GLU A 262 10.92 -13.69 -2.65
C GLU A 262 10.51 -15.03 -2.05
N GLU A 263 10.73 -16.11 -2.81
CA GLU A 263 10.41 -17.47 -2.38
C GLU A 263 11.21 -17.84 -1.11
N ILE A 264 12.51 -17.55 -1.09
CA ILE A 264 13.38 -17.83 0.08
C ILE A 264 12.95 -17.02 1.30
N THR A 265 12.62 -15.73 1.15
CA THR A 265 12.15 -14.90 2.26
C THR A 265 10.82 -15.39 2.82
N SER A 266 9.92 -15.85 1.95
CA SER A 266 8.62 -16.38 2.35
C SER A 266 8.75 -17.67 3.16
N GLU A 267 9.68 -18.56 2.77
CA GLU A 267 9.95 -19.81 3.51
C GLU A 267 10.68 -19.58 4.85
N ALA A 268 11.57 -18.57 4.92
CA ALA A 268 12.33 -18.26 6.12
C ALA A 268 11.48 -17.57 7.21
N GLY A 269 10.37 -16.92 6.84
CA GLY A 269 9.44 -16.25 7.74
C GLY A 269 8.70 -17.18 8.72
N GLU A 270 8.70 -18.50 8.49
CA GLU A 270 8.04 -19.47 9.37
C GLU A 270 8.87 -19.87 10.61
N GLY A 271 10.10 -19.35 10.76
CA GLY A 271 11.00 -19.65 11.88
C GLY A 271 10.91 -18.64 13.03
N LEU A 272 10.24 -19.00 14.13
CA LEU A 272 10.28 -18.27 15.41
C LEU A 272 11.72 -18.19 15.97
N ALA A 273 12.42 -17.09 15.70
CA ALA A 273 13.70 -16.75 16.34
C ALA A 273 13.79 -15.25 16.63
N GLU A 274 14.35 -14.91 17.80
CA GLU A 274 14.42 -13.55 18.37
C GLU A 274 14.77 -12.47 17.33
N ALA A 275 13.91 -11.44 17.31
CA ALA A 275 14.00 -10.28 16.43
C ALA A 275 15.20 -9.41 16.81
N VAL A 276 15.93 -8.94 15.81
CA VAL A 276 16.84 -7.80 15.98
C VAL A 276 15.97 -6.62 16.41
N PRO A 277 16.28 -5.90 17.51
CA PRO A 277 15.48 -4.76 17.93
C PRO A 277 15.58 -3.66 16.86
N VAL A 278 14.51 -3.49 16.08
CA VAL A 278 14.33 -2.34 15.19
C VAL A 278 13.76 -1.23 16.06
N THR A 279 14.48 -0.12 16.18
CA THR A 279 14.02 1.06 16.93
C THR A 279 13.82 2.20 15.95
N ILE A 280 12.62 2.79 15.95
CA ILE A 280 12.34 4.01 15.20
C ILE A 280 12.87 5.20 16.00
N THR A 281 13.78 5.95 15.39
CA THR A 281 14.40 7.14 15.98
C THR A 281 13.48 8.37 15.86
N ASP A 282 13.83 9.47 16.53
CA ASP A 282 13.09 10.73 16.39
C ASP A 282 13.18 11.29 14.97
N ASP A 283 14.31 11.12 14.30
CA ASP A 283 14.49 11.53 12.89
C ASP A 283 13.61 10.68 11.96
N ASP A 284 13.55 9.36 12.18
CA ASP A 284 12.64 8.47 11.44
C ASP A 284 11.18 8.90 11.65
N ARG A 285 10.81 9.27 12.88
CA ARG A 285 9.45 9.74 13.21
C ARG A 285 9.10 11.01 12.43
N ASP A 286 10.00 11.98 12.38
CA ASP A 286 9.79 13.20 11.61
C ASP A 286 9.66 12.92 10.11
N GLU A 287 10.46 12.01 9.57
CA GLU A 287 10.38 11.58 8.18
C GLU A 287 9.05 10.86 7.87
N ILE A 288 8.59 9.98 8.77
CA ILE A 288 7.29 9.30 8.67
C ILE A 288 6.14 10.32 8.64
N VAL A 289 6.17 11.30 9.54
CA VAL A 289 5.15 12.36 9.58
C VAL A 289 5.17 13.20 8.31
N GLU A 290 6.35 13.56 7.81
CA GLU A 290 6.47 14.28 6.54
C GLU A 290 5.98 13.45 5.35
N TYR A 291 6.27 12.14 5.35
CA TYR A 291 5.79 11.20 4.34
C TYR A 291 4.25 11.14 4.31
N ILE A 292 3.60 10.94 5.47
CA ILE A 292 2.14 10.89 5.59
C ILE A 292 1.51 12.22 5.12
N ASN A 293 2.09 13.35 5.54
CA ASN A 293 1.58 14.67 5.16
C ASN A 293 1.69 14.96 3.65
N LYS A 294 2.73 14.45 2.98
CA LYS A 294 2.92 14.62 1.53
C LYS A 294 2.12 13.62 0.69
N HIS A 295 1.81 12.45 1.24
CA HIS A 295 1.11 11.39 0.50
C HIS A 295 -0.31 11.83 0.06
N GLY A 296 -0.95 12.73 0.82
CA GLY A 296 -2.26 13.30 0.45
C GLY A 296 -3.44 12.36 0.66
N GLY A 297 -3.25 11.28 1.43
CA GLY A 297 -4.25 10.25 1.71
C GLY A 297 -3.89 9.42 2.93
N ALA A 298 -4.57 8.29 3.09
CA ALA A 298 -4.31 7.33 4.16
C ALA A 298 -3.11 6.45 3.80
N VAL A 299 -2.18 6.32 4.74
CA VAL A 299 -0.93 5.57 4.56
C VAL A 299 -0.91 4.39 5.53
N ARG A 300 -0.51 3.23 5.01
CA ARG A 300 -0.47 1.98 5.78
C ARG A 300 0.90 1.73 6.41
N ALA A 301 0.92 0.91 7.46
CA ALA A 301 2.16 0.55 8.16
C ALA A 301 3.19 -0.13 7.24
N ASP A 302 2.75 -1.08 6.40
CA ASP A 302 3.61 -1.78 5.45
C ASP A 302 4.35 -0.81 4.52
N GLU A 303 3.62 0.15 3.96
CA GLU A 303 4.17 1.21 3.11
C GLU A 303 5.14 2.14 3.85
N ILE A 304 4.83 2.50 5.10
CA ILE A 304 5.71 3.34 5.93
C ILE A 304 7.02 2.61 6.26
N ILE A 305 6.93 1.36 6.71
CA ILE A 305 8.08 0.56 7.11
C ILE A 305 8.96 0.29 5.88
N GLU A 306 8.37 -0.04 4.74
CA GLU A 306 9.14 -0.27 3.52
C GLU A 306 9.81 1.02 3.01
N SER A 307 9.09 2.14 2.99
CA SER A 307 9.59 3.40 2.43
C SER A 307 10.63 4.09 3.30
N ILE A 308 10.48 4.04 4.63
CA ILE A 308 11.30 4.82 5.56
C ILE A 308 12.30 3.94 6.30
N ILE A 309 11.81 2.81 6.82
CA ILE A 309 12.60 1.86 7.62
C ILE A 309 13.32 0.86 6.70
N GLU A 310 12.97 0.79 5.41
CA GLU A 310 13.56 -0.14 4.45
C GLU A 310 13.50 -1.60 4.94
N ILE A 311 12.35 -2.02 5.47
CA ILE A 311 12.07 -3.43 5.80
C ILE A 311 10.78 -3.81 5.10
N SER A 312 10.83 -4.80 4.22
CA SER A 312 9.64 -5.25 3.48
C SER A 312 8.85 -6.29 4.30
N PRO A 313 7.53 -6.44 4.08
CA PRO A 313 6.74 -7.50 4.69
C PRO A 313 7.36 -8.89 4.44
N GLY A 314 7.42 -9.72 5.48
CA GLY A 314 8.04 -11.05 5.43
C GLY A 314 9.55 -11.07 5.68
N GLU A 315 10.23 -9.92 5.71
CA GLU A 315 11.63 -9.85 6.12
C GLU A 315 11.79 -10.02 7.64
N ARG A 316 12.94 -10.59 8.05
CA ARG A 316 13.25 -10.78 9.47
C ARG A 316 13.33 -9.41 10.16
N GLY A 317 12.52 -9.21 11.19
CA GLY A 317 12.44 -7.95 11.95
C GLY A 317 11.29 -7.04 11.55
N TYR A 318 10.48 -7.41 10.55
CA TYR A 318 9.28 -6.65 10.16
C TYR A 318 8.29 -6.51 11.33
N GLU A 319 7.99 -7.60 12.05
CA GLU A 319 7.10 -7.55 13.22
C GLU A 319 7.62 -6.60 14.32
N ALA A 320 8.93 -6.63 14.58
CA ALA A 320 9.55 -5.70 15.54
C ALA A 320 9.51 -4.25 15.05
N ALA A 321 9.65 -4.02 13.74
CA ALA A 321 9.51 -2.70 13.14
C ALA A 321 8.07 -2.19 13.23
N LEU A 322 7.08 -3.06 13.05
CA LEU A 322 5.66 -2.74 13.18
C LEU A 322 5.31 -2.37 14.62
N GLU A 323 5.76 -3.15 15.60
CA GLU A 323 5.60 -2.82 17.03
C GLU A 323 6.27 -1.49 17.37
N SER A 324 7.50 -1.28 16.90
CA SER A 324 8.21 -0.01 17.11
C SER A 324 7.53 1.17 16.41
N LEU A 325 6.88 0.97 15.26
CA LEU A 325 6.07 1.98 14.58
C LEU A 325 4.87 2.38 15.39
N HIS A 326 4.12 1.41 15.89
CA HIS A 326 2.96 1.67 16.73
C HIS A 326 3.34 2.46 17.98
N GLU A 327 4.43 2.08 18.65
CA GLU A 327 4.87 2.78 19.86
C GLU A 327 5.40 4.18 19.55
N ALA A 328 6.16 4.36 18.47
CA ALA A 328 6.68 5.66 18.06
C ALA A 328 5.56 6.65 17.69
N LEU A 329 4.49 6.17 17.04
CA LEU A 329 3.41 7.04 16.55
C LEU A 329 2.23 7.17 17.53
N LYS A 330 2.25 6.45 18.66
CA LYS A 330 1.12 6.39 19.61
C LYS A 330 0.69 7.76 20.14
N ASP A 331 1.66 8.61 20.48
CA ASP A 331 1.44 9.94 21.04
C ASP A 331 1.72 11.08 20.02
N GLU A 332 1.83 10.74 18.72
CA GLU A 332 2.11 11.71 17.67
C GLU A 332 0.84 12.46 17.26
N ASN A 333 0.83 13.78 17.48
CA ASN A 333 -0.35 14.63 17.27
C ASN A 333 -0.43 15.26 15.87
N ARG A 334 0.64 15.17 15.06
CA ARG A 334 0.68 15.68 13.68
C ARG A 334 -0.03 14.75 12.69
N ILE A 335 -0.33 13.53 13.11
CA ILE A 335 -1.08 12.53 12.33
C ILE A 335 -2.25 12.01 13.16
N THR A 336 -3.17 11.28 12.54
CA THR A 336 -4.29 10.64 13.21
C THR A 336 -4.36 9.19 12.79
N LYS A 337 -4.35 8.29 13.77
CA LYS A 337 -4.55 6.86 13.54
C LYS A 337 -6.03 6.61 13.21
N VAL A 338 -6.30 6.03 12.05
CA VAL A 338 -7.65 5.78 11.51
C VAL A 338 -7.90 4.31 11.19
N GLY A 339 -7.20 3.42 11.86
CA GLY A 339 -7.30 1.97 11.69
C GLY A 339 -6.22 1.28 12.52
N GLU A 340 -6.11 -0.04 12.42
CA GLU A 340 -5.07 -0.81 13.12
C GLU A 340 -3.67 -0.38 12.68
N ASP A 341 -3.48 -0.22 11.36
CA ASP A 341 -2.21 0.06 10.70
C ASP A 341 -2.31 1.22 9.70
N ILE A 342 -3.20 2.19 9.95
CA ILE A 342 -3.48 3.26 8.99
C ILE A 342 -3.42 4.62 9.67
N TRP A 343 -2.72 5.56 9.05
CA TRP A 343 -2.60 6.95 9.50
C TRP A 343 -2.94 7.92 8.38
N VAL A 344 -3.51 9.06 8.78
CA VAL A 344 -3.77 10.22 7.91
C VAL A 344 -3.18 11.48 8.54
N PRO A 345 -2.99 12.57 7.78
CA PRO A 345 -2.61 13.87 8.35
C PRO A 345 -3.59 14.35 9.43
N ALA A 346 -3.09 14.98 10.48
CA ALA A 346 -3.97 15.55 11.49
C ALA A 346 -4.88 16.63 10.87
N GLY A 347 -6.17 16.55 11.18
CA GLY A 347 -7.18 17.47 10.65
C GLY A 347 -7.63 17.20 9.21
N SER A 348 -7.20 16.09 8.58
CA SER A 348 -7.70 15.70 7.25
C SER A 348 -8.99 14.87 7.29
N LEU A 349 -9.49 14.57 8.49
CA LEU A 349 -10.74 13.82 8.66
C LEU A 349 -11.93 14.63 8.13
N PRO A 350 -12.84 14.05 7.33
CA PRO A 350 -14.01 14.78 6.86
C PRO A 350 -14.95 15.18 7.99
N ASP A 351 -15.38 16.45 8.04
CA ASP A 351 -16.23 16.97 9.14
C ASP A 351 -17.53 16.16 9.35
N PHE A 352 -18.12 15.66 8.25
CA PHE A 352 -19.40 14.95 8.28
C PHE A 352 -19.39 13.65 9.10
N ILE A 353 -18.21 13.08 9.42
CA ILE A 353 -18.12 11.82 10.18
C ILE A 353 -18.34 12.03 11.69
N ASN A 354 -18.33 13.29 12.15
CA ASN A 354 -18.49 13.64 13.57
C ASN A 354 -19.91 14.07 13.93
N GLU A 355 -20.78 14.26 12.95
CA GLU A 355 -22.13 14.77 13.13
C GLU A 355 -23.16 13.74 12.70
N ILE A 356 -24.09 13.42 13.60
CA ILE A 356 -25.23 12.55 13.27
C ILE A 356 -26.16 13.33 12.33
N PRO A 357 -26.46 12.82 11.12
CA PRO A 357 -27.35 13.49 10.17
C PRO A 357 -28.73 13.77 10.76
N GLU A 358 -29.28 14.95 10.48
CA GLU A 358 -30.55 15.43 11.07
C GLU A 358 -31.71 14.45 10.88
N VAL A 359 -31.80 13.80 9.71
CA VAL A 359 -32.82 12.79 9.40
C VAL A 359 -32.80 11.56 10.32
N LEU A 360 -31.66 11.28 10.97
CA LEU A 360 -31.52 10.16 11.91
C LEU A 360 -31.88 10.55 13.34
N ILE A 361 -31.89 11.85 13.67
CA ILE A 361 -32.17 12.33 15.02
C ILE A 361 -33.59 11.95 15.42
N ILE A 362 -33.73 11.31 16.57
CA ILE A 362 -35.03 11.02 17.17
C ILE A 362 -35.42 12.21 18.05
N PRO A 363 -36.51 12.94 17.74
CA PRO A 363 -36.95 14.06 18.55
C PRO A 363 -37.24 13.63 19.98
N ALA A 364 -36.96 14.52 20.94
CA ALA A 364 -37.32 14.29 22.33
C ALA A 364 -38.84 14.07 22.45
N HIS A 365 -39.21 12.95 23.03
CA HIS A 365 -40.62 12.56 23.12
C HIS A 365 -41.32 13.33 24.24
N THR A 366 -42.49 13.90 23.93
CA THR A 366 -43.40 14.50 24.91
C THR A 366 -44.77 13.86 24.73
N PRO A 367 -45.40 13.31 25.79
CA PRO A 367 -46.75 12.79 25.70
C PRO A 367 -47.71 13.85 25.14
N TYR A 368 -48.58 13.44 24.22
CA TYR A 368 -49.53 14.34 23.59
C TYR A 368 -50.76 14.50 24.48
N GLU A 369 -51.10 15.72 24.87
CA GLU A 369 -52.30 16.03 25.66
C GLU A 369 -53.37 16.66 24.75
N THR A 370 -54.55 16.05 24.67
CA THR A 370 -55.69 16.66 23.97
C THR A 370 -56.23 17.87 24.75
N PRO A 371 -56.99 18.78 24.12
CA PRO A 371 -57.69 19.87 24.82
C PRO A 371 -58.61 19.38 25.95
N GLU A 372 -59.09 18.14 25.87
CA GLU A 372 -59.93 17.49 26.89
C GLU A 372 -59.12 16.84 28.03
N GLY A 373 -57.79 16.91 28.00
CA GLY A 373 -56.88 16.37 29.00
C GLY A 373 -56.60 14.85 28.84
N GLU A 374 -56.87 14.28 27.66
CA GLU A 374 -56.49 12.90 27.37
C GLU A 374 -55.02 12.81 26.96
N MET A 375 -54.26 11.97 27.67
CA MET A 375 -52.84 11.76 27.41
C MET A 375 -52.61 10.59 26.45
N PHE A 376 -51.97 10.86 25.32
CA PHE A 376 -51.51 9.91 24.33
C PHE A 376 -49.99 9.73 24.36
N ASP A 377 -49.54 8.66 23.71
CA ASP A 377 -48.12 8.38 23.49
C ASP A 377 -47.33 8.30 24.81
N GLN A 378 -47.85 7.62 25.82
CA GLN A 378 -47.15 7.46 27.10
C GLN A 378 -46.20 6.25 27.02
N GLU A 379 -44.92 6.44 27.34
CA GLU A 379 -43.96 5.33 27.41
C GLU A 379 -44.14 4.48 28.67
N LEU A 380 -43.92 3.18 28.54
CA LEU A 380 -43.99 2.20 29.62
C LEU A 380 -42.60 1.65 29.98
N GLU A 381 -42.43 1.32 31.26
CA GLU A 381 -41.40 0.41 31.77
C GLU A 381 -41.52 -0.97 31.12
N ASP A 382 -40.43 -1.75 31.13
CA ASP A 382 -40.40 -3.10 30.55
C ASP A 382 -41.51 -4.00 31.10
N GLU A 383 -41.77 -3.92 32.41
CA GLU A 383 -42.82 -4.65 33.11
C GLU A 383 -44.23 -4.37 32.55
N GLY A 384 -44.42 -3.17 31.99
CA GLY A 384 -45.66 -2.72 31.37
C GLY A 384 -45.85 -3.23 29.93
N LEU A 385 -44.79 -3.59 29.24
CA LEU A 385 -44.87 -4.09 27.86
C LEU A 385 -45.49 -5.49 27.80
N ASP A 386 -46.24 -5.77 26.74
CA ASP A 386 -46.74 -7.12 26.49
C ASP A 386 -45.59 -8.11 26.24
N PRO A 387 -45.70 -9.39 26.67
CA PRO A 387 -44.54 -10.28 26.81
C PRO A 387 -43.66 -10.45 25.57
N GLY A 388 -44.25 -10.48 24.37
CA GLY A 388 -43.50 -10.61 23.11
C GLY A 388 -42.69 -9.36 22.77
N LEU A 389 -43.21 -8.17 23.09
CA LEU A 389 -42.58 -6.90 22.73
C LEU A 389 -41.26 -6.66 23.45
N ARG A 390 -41.10 -7.16 24.69
CA ARG A 390 -39.83 -7.03 25.44
C ARG A 390 -38.64 -7.61 24.69
N GLN A 391 -38.86 -8.68 23.93
CA GLN A 391 -37.81 -9.30 23.12
C GLN A 391 -37.72 -8.64 21.74
N GLU A 392 -38.85 -8.26 21.14
CA GLU A 392 -38.87 -7.64 19.82
C GLU A 392 -38.19 -6.25 19.79
N ILE A 393 -38.28 -5.46 20.87
CA ILE A 393 -37.56 -4.18 20.98
C ILE A 393 -36.03 -4.35 21.00
N LEU A 394 -35.51 -5.54 21.28
CA LEU A 394 -34.08 -5.85 21.25
C LEU A 394 -33.62 -6.38 19.88
N ASN A 395 -34.51 -6.49 18.90
CA ASN A 395 -34.14 -6.90 17.55
C ASN A 395 -33.25 -5.81 16.90
N PRO A 396 -32.07 -6.13 16.35
CA PRO A 396 -31.18 -5.16 15.69
C PRO A 396 -31.88 -4.32 14.61
N LEU A 397 -32.89 -4.87 13.93
CA LEU A 397 -33.62 -4.18 12.85
C LEU A 397 -34.53 -3.06 13.35
N VAL A 398 -34.94 -3.04 14.62
CA VAL A 398 -35.73 -1.94 15.20
C VAL A 398 -34.88 -0.98 16.03
N GLN A 399 -33.60 -1.28 16.23
CA GLN A 399 -32.67 -0.41 16.92
C GLN A 399 -31.96 0.52 15.94
N ASP A 400 -31.63 1.71 16.40
CA ASP A 400 -31.02 2.76 15.58
C ASP A 400 -30.25 3.74 16.45
N ILE A 401 -29.49 4.65 15.84
CA ILE A 401 -28.76 5.68 16.55
C ILE A 401 -29.70 6.53 17.42
N GLY A 402 -29.34 6.70 18.69
CA GLY A 402 -30.15 7.38 19.70
C GLY A 402 -31.24 6.50 20.36
N ASP A 403 -31.45 5.26 19.90
CA ASP A 403 -32.39 4.29 20.48
C ASP A 403 -31.87 2.84 20.28
N GLU A 404 -30.69 2.58 20.83
CA GLU A 404 -30.02 1.27 20.84
C GLU A 404 -29.65 0.84 22.27
N ASP A 405 -29.57 -0.47 22.49
CA ASP A 405 -29.08 -1.11 23.70
C ASP A 405 -28.01 -2.15 23.30
N PRO A 406 -26.77 -1.70 23.02
CA PRO A 406 -25.71 -2.55 22.50
C PRO A 406 -25.44 -3.78 23.35
N ASP A 407 -25.56 -3.67 24.67
CA ASP A 407 -25.25 -4.74 25.63
C ASP A 407 -26.30 -5.87 25.62
N LYS A 408 -27.54 -5.55 25.24
CA LYS A 408 -28.64 -6.52 25.15
C LYS A 408 -28.95 -6.96 23.72
N THR A 409 -28.26 -6.40 22.74
CA THR A 409 -28.49 -6.70 21.33
C THR A 409 -27.97 -8.08 20.98
N ALA A 410 -28.83 -8.90 20.40
CA ALA A 410 -28.43 -10.19 19.85
C ALA A 410 -27.76 -9.97 18.48
N TYR A 411 -26.47 -9.65 18.50
CA TYR A 411 -25.69 -9.48 17.28
C TYR A 411 -25.60 -10.77 16.47
N GLN A 412 -25.37 -10.60 15.17
CA GLN A 412 -24.94 -11.69 14.31
C GLN A 412 -23.60 -12.26 14.81
N PRO A 413 -23.31 -13.56 14.59
CA PRO A 413 -22.00 -14.11 14.86
C PRO A 413 -20.89 -13.30 14.18
N LEU A 414 -19.72 -13.24 14.80
CA LEU A 414 -18.53 -12.71 14.15
C LEU A 414 -18.10 -13.71 13.07
N ASP A 415 -18.24 -13.31 11.81
CA ASP A 415 -17.94 -14.13 10.63
C ASP A 415 -17.17 -13.26 9.61
N THR A 416 -16.75 -13.89 8.52
CA THR A 416 -16.17 -13.28 7.32
C THR A 416 -17.09 -12.27 6.65
N TYR A 417 -18.40 -12.28 6.94
CA TYR A 417 -19.34 -11.29 6.44
C TYR A 417 -20.41 -10.92 7.48
N GLN A 418 -21.07 -9.78 7.27
CA GLN A 418 -22.23 -9.34 8.05
C GLN A 418 -23.38 -8.98 7.12
N ARG A 419 -24.60 -9.43 7.44
CA ARG A 419 -25.80 -9.08 6.67
C ARG A 419 -26.37 -7.77 7.16
N CYS A 420 -26.78 -6.93 6.23
CA CYS A 420 -27.26 -5.60 6.50
C CYS A 420 -28.63 -5.40 5.86
N ALA A 421 -29.53 -4.71 6.57
CA ALA A 421 -30.79 -4.28 6.03
C ALA A 421 -30.86 -2.75 6.04
N LEU A 422 -30.98 -2.16 4.84
CA LEU A 422 -31.00 -0.72 4.64
C LEU A 422 -32.36 -0.14 5.02
N LYS A 423 -32.41 0.81 5.96
CA LYS A 423 -33.64 1.56 6.30
C LYS A 423 -33.71 2.86 5.50
N TYR A 424 -34.93 3.40 5.33
CA TYR A 424 -35.19 4.62 4.56
C TYR A 424 -34.26 5.79 4.94
N HIS A 425 -34.19 6.17 6.22
CA HIS A 425 -33.42 7.33 6.68
C HIS A 425 -31.91 7.18 6.46
N HIS A 426 -31.41 5.94 6.56
CA HIS A 426 -30.02 5.61 6.29
C HIS A 426 -29.67 5.67 4.81
N LYS A 427 -30.62 5.31 3.93
CA LYS A 427 -30.46 5.49 2.49
C LYS A 427 -30.33 6.97 2.13
N GLU A 428 -31.18 7.80 2.72
CA GLU A 428 -31.17 9.26 2.51
C GLU A 428 -29.87 9.91 3.01
N ALA A 429 -29.44 9.52 4.22
CA ALA A 429 -28.22 10.01 4.85
C ALA A 429 -26.93 9.44 4.26
N GLY A 430 -26.98 8.28 3.59
CA GLY A 430 -25.79 7.56 3.15
C GLY A 430 -24.99 6.97 4.31
N THR A 431 -25.68 6.42 5.31
CA THR A 431 -25.07 5.87 6.53
C THR A 431 -25.58 4.46 6.85
N MET A 432 -24.96 3.78 7.81
CA MET A 432 -25.47 2.54 8.41
C MET A 432 -25.20 2.51 9.92
N PRO A 433 -26.13 1.99 10.75
CA PRO A 433 -25.92 1.90 12.19
C PRO A 433 -25.08 0.67 12.56
N LEU A 434 -24.11 0.85 13.46
CA LEU A 434 -23.23 -0.23 13.92
C LEU A 434 -23.98 -1.32 14.70
N ILE A 435 -25.20 -1.05 15.17
CA ILE A 435 -26.04 -2.03 15.87
C ILE A 435 -26.37 -3.28 15.02
N GLN A 436 -26.26 -3.19 13.69
CA GLN A 436 -26.46 -4.34 12.79
C GLN A 436 -25.20 -5.20 12.61
N PHE A 437 -24.04 -4.73 13.08
CA PHE A 437 -22.74 -5.38 12.93
C PHE A 437 -22.27 -5.93 14.26
N ASN A 438 -21.63 -7.10 14.22
CA ASN A 438 -20.88 -7.56 15.38
C ASN A 438 -19.80 -6.50 15.77
N PRO A 439 -19.67 -6.11 17.05
CA PRO A 439 -18.69 -5.09 17.48
C PRO A 439 -17.24 -5.41 17.08
N GLY A 440 -16.87 -6.69 16.96
CA GLY A 440 -15.55 -7.11 16.51
C GLY A 440 -15.32 -7.03 14.99
N PHE A 441 -16.33 -6.68 14.18
CA PHE A 441 -16.24 -6.77 12.72
C PHE A 441 -15.35 -5.70 12.08
N PHE A 442 -15.42 -4.45 12.56
CA PHE A 442 -14.56 -3.34 12.14
C PHE A 442 -13.47 -2.99 13.16
N GLY A 443 -13.56 -3.54 14.38
CA GLY A 443 -12.73 -3.12 15.50
C GLY A 443 -13.36 -1.96 16.28
N SER A 444 -13.09 -1.92 17.59
CA SER A 444 -13.60 -0.89 18.51
C SER A 444 -12.63 0.27 18.72
N GLU A 445 -11.38 0.12 18.29
CA GLU A 445 -10.34 1.14 18.39
C GLU A 445 -9.55 1.21 17.07
N PRO A 446 -9.13 2.41 16.63
CA PRO A 446 -9.43 3.74 17.21
C PRO A 446 -10.91 4.17 17.09
N GLU A 447 -11.26 5.35 17.64
CA GLU A 447 -12.64 5.89 17.60
C GLU A 447 -13.17 6.00 16.16
N ILE A 448 -12.32 6.45 15.23
CA ILE A 448 -12.61 6.57 13.80
C ILE A 448 -11.79 5.53 13.05
N VAL A 449 -12.45 4.65 12.31
CA VAL A 449 -11.80 3.66 11.44
C VAL A 449 -12.17 3.96 9.99
N GLN A 450 -11.17 4.27 9.17
CA GLN A 450 -11.32 4.33 7.72
C GLN A 450 -11.35 2.92 7.17
N ILE A 451 -12.34 2.66 6.32
CA ILE A 451 -12.46 1.40 5.59
C ILE A 451 -12.57 1.70 4.10
N THR A 452 -12.07 0.80 3.27
CA THR A 452 -12.29 0.87 1.83
C THR A 452 -13.31 -0.19 1.44
N LEU A 453 -14.41 0.24 0.83
CA LEU A 453 -15.40 -0.65 0.26
C LEU A 453 -15.08 -0.91 -1.21
N VAL A 454 -15.21 -2.17 -1.63
CA VAL A 454 -14.97 -2.60 -3.00
C VAL A 454 -16.14 -3.40 -3.57
N SER A 455 -16.52 -3.12 -4.82
CA SER A 455 -17.47 -3.94 -5.58
C SER A 455 -17.30 -3.68 -7.08
N GLU A 456 -17.32 -4.73 -7.90
CA GLU A 456 -17.24 -4.63 -9.38
C GLU A 456 -16.12 -3.71 -9.90
N GLY A 457 -14.96 -3.70 -9.24
CA GLY A 457 -13.81 -2.86 -9.59
C GLY A 457 -13.89 -1.40 -9.10
N ILE A 458 -15.03 -0.98 -8.54
CA ILE A 458 -15.19 0.30 -7.86
C ILE A 458 -14.60 0.18 -6.44
N ARG A 459 -13.77 1.15 -6.06
CA ARG A 459 -13.20 1.29 -4.72
C ARG A 459 -13.58 2.66 -4.18
N ARG A 460 -14.13 2.74 -2.97
CA ARG A 460 -14.44 4.01 -2.29
C ARG A 460 -14.26 3.87 -0.78
N ASP A 461 -13.83 4.95 -0.16
CA ASP A 461 -13.68 4.98 1.29
C ASP A 461 -15.00 5.25 2.00
N ALA A 462 -15.12 4.65 3.16
CA ALA A 462 -16.18 4.85 4.13
C ALA A 462 -15.54 4.98 5.53
N TRP A 463 -16.29 5.51 6.47
CA TRP A 463 -15.77 5.86 7.79
C TRP A 463 -16.66 5.26 8.88
N VAL A 464 -16.08 4.40 9.70
CA VAL A 464 -16.72 3.85 10.89
C VAL A 464 -16.39 4.78 12.05
N ASN A 465 -17.41 5.29 12.72
CA ASN A 465 -17.25 6.07 13.94
C ASN A 465 -17.84 5.27 15.11
N ASN A 466 -16.97 4.76 15.97
CA ASN A 466 -17.34 3.96 17.14
C ASN A 466 -18.04 4.80 18.23
N LYS A 467 -17.83 6.12 18.27
CA LYS A 467 -18.50 7.03 19.20
C LYS A 467 -19.93 7.35 18.77
N THR A 468 -20.14 7.73 17.51
CA THR A 468 -21.49 7.98 16.98
C THR A 468 -22.19 6.69 16.55
N ARG A 469 -21.51 5.54 16.61
CA ARG A 469 -22.01 4.22 16.22
C ARG A 469 -22.62 4.16 14.81
N LEU A 470 -21.98 4.86 13.87
CA LEU A 470 -22.41 4.97 12.48
C LEU A 470 -21.26 4.69 11.52
N ILE A 471 -21.60 4.13 10.36
CA ILE A 471 -20.76 4.10 9.17
C ILE A 471 -21.23 5.23 8.25
N TYR A 472 -20.31 6.07 7.80
CA TYR A 472 -20.53 7.19 6.89
C TYR A 472 -19.91 6.94 5.51
N GLY A 473 -20.32 7.71 4.51
CA GLY A 473 -19.78 7.61 3.14
C GLY A 473 -20.43 6.53 2.28
N LEU A 474 -21.60 6.02 2.68
CA LEU A 474 -22.29 4.93 1.98
C LEU A 474 -23.26 5.40 0.90
N LYS A 475 -23.46 6.70 0.74
CA LYS A 475 -24.45 7.27 -0.20
C LYS A 475 -24.28 6.77 -1.63
N ASP A 476 -23.04 6.71 -2.10
CA ASP A 476 -22.71 6.29 -3.46
C ASP A 476 -22.84 4.78 -3.67
N TRP A 477 -22.86 4.00 -2.58
CA TRP A 477 -23.10 2.55 -2.61
C TRP A 477 -24.58 2.22 -2.68
N PHE A 478 -25.44 3.14 -2.24
CA PHE A 478 -26.90 2.98 -2.25
C PHE A 478 -27.49 3.38 -3.60
N THR A 479 -27.38 2.46 -4.57
CA THR A 479 -27.82 2.71 -5.95
C THR A 479 -29.33 2.96 -6.06
N THR A 480 -29.73 3.51 -7.22
CA THR A 480 -31.14 3.71 -7.58
C THR A 480 -31.94 2.41 -7.64
N ASP A 481 -31.27 1.28 -7.92
CA ASP A 481 -31.90 -0.03 -8.07
C ASP A 481 -32.17 -0.71 -6.71
N MET A 482 -31.52 -0.26 -5.65
CA MET A 482 -31.87 -0.68 -4.29
C MET A 482 -33.24 -0.10 -3.92
N PRO A 483 -34.14 -0.86 -3.28
CA PRO A 483 -35.38 -0.27 -2.76
C PRO A 483 -35.07 0.84 -1.74
N VAL A 484 -36.02 1.74 -1.55
CA VAL A 484 -35.84 2.88 -0.63
C VAL A 484 -35.76 2.40 0.82
N SER A 485 -36.45 1.31 1.16
CA SER A 485 -36.33 0.61 2.44
C SER A 485 -36.29 -0.90 2.24
N GLY A 486 -35.45 -1.56 3.03
CA GLY A 486 -35.27 -2.99 3.14
C GLY A 486 -34.43 -3.65 2.05
N ALA A 487 -33.50 -2.93 1.45
CA ALA A 487 -32.47 -3.55 0.63
C ALA A 487 -31.59 -4.44 1.54
N ALA A 488 -31.41 -5.71 1.18
CA ALA A 488 -30.57 -6.64 1.92
C ALA A 488 -29.24 -6.83 1.18
N PHE A 489 -28.13 -6.47 1.83
CA PHE A 489 -26.79 -6.57 1.27
C PHE A 489 -25.82 -7.15 2.31
N GLU A 490 -24.62 -7.54 1.86
CA GLU A 490 -23.59 -8.12 2.70
C GLU A 490 -22.30 -7.31 2.59
N ILE A 491 -21.60 -7.18 3.72
CA ILE A 491 -20.23 -6.64 3.76
C ILE A 491 -19.32 -7.79 4.16
N HIS A 492 -18.35 -8.12 3.30
CA HIS A 492 -17.40 -9.22 3.47
C HIS A 492 -16.01 -8.68 3.78
N ARG A 493 -15.30 -9.29 4.73
CA ARG A 493 -13.86 -9.06 4.94
C ARG A 493 -13.09 -9.57 3.73
N THR A 494 -12.03 -8.86 3.38
CA THR A 494 -11.06 -9.33 2.38
C THR A 494 -9.77 -9.79 3.07
N GLU A 495 -8.82 -10.29 2.28
CA GLU A 495 -7.46 -10.60 2.76
C GLU A 495 -6.69 -9.32 3.14
N ARG A 496 -7.09 -8.16 2.61
CA ARG A 496 -6.48 -6.87 2.92
C ARG A 496 -7.18 -6.25 4.13
N HIS A 497 -6.42 -6.06 5.22
CA HIS A 497 -6.90 -5.34 6.40
C HIS A 497 -7.41 -3.94 6.02
N GLY A 498 -8.56 -3.54 6.59
CA GLY A 498 -9.24 -2.28 6.28
C GLY A 498 -10.04 -2.28 4.97
N GLU A 499 -9.94 -3.32 4.13
CA GLU A 499 -10.68 -3.44 2.88
C GLU A 499 -11.81 -4.48 3.00
N TYR A 500 -13.01 -4.07 2.56
CA TYR A 500 -14.22 -4.89 2.63
C TYR A 500 -14.94 -4.90 1.30
N ARG A 501 -15.53 -6.05 0.94
CA ARG A 501 -16.33 -6.20 -0.27
C ARG A 501 -17.80 -5.95 0.02
N PHE A 502 -18.41 -5.04 -0.72
CA PHE A 502 -19.84 -4.75 -0.70
C PHE A 502 -20.57 -5.61 -1.73
N VAL A 503 -21.59 -6.36 -1.30
CA VAL A 503 -22.34 -7.29 -2.16
C VAL A 503 -23.83 -7.05 -2.05
N TYR A 504 -24.46 -6.65 -3.16
CA TYR A 504 -25.91 -6.53 -3.29
C TYR A 504 -26.43 -7.29 -4.52
N GLU A 505 -27.25 -8.32 -4.30
CA GLU A 505 -27.77 -9.19 -5.37
C GLU A 505 -29.26 -8.94 -5.66
N GLY A 506 -29.76 -7.71 -5.45
CA GLY A 506 -31.17 -7.41 -5.67
C GLY A 506 -32.11 -8.02 -4.60
N ARG A 507 -31.58 -8.41 -3.44
CA ARG A 507 -32.36 -9.05 -2.37
C ARG A 507 -33.00 -8.01 -1.45
N THR A 508 -34.11 -8.39 -0.83
CA THR A 508 -34.82 -7.56 0.14
C THR A 508 -35.01 -8.30 1.45
N ASP A 509 -34.91 -7.59 2.57
CA ASP A 509 -35.21 -8.12 3.89
C ASP A 509 -36.71 -8.03 4.17
N ALA A 510 -37.36 -9.17 4.43
CA ALA A 510 -38.81 -9.25 4.58
C ALA A 510 -39.37 -8.46 5.78
N GLN A 511 -38.55 -8.12 6.77
CA GLN A 511 -39.00 -7.41 7.97
C GLN A 511 -38.95 -5.89 7.83
N VAL A 512 -38.09 -5.36 6.95
CA VAL A 512 -37.91 -3.90 6.77
C VAL A 512 -38.17 -3.42 5.33
N PHE A 513 -38.48 -4.35 4.41
CA PHE A 513 -38.85 -4.02 3.04
C PHE A 513 -40.22 -3.37 2.97
N VAL A 514 -40.26 -2.17 2.38
CA VAL A 514 -41.49 -1.43 2.12
C VAL A 514 -41.61 -1.23 0.60
N PRO A 515 -42.66 -1.77 -0.05
CA PRO A 515 -42.87 -1.61 -1.48
C PRO A 515 -42.99 -0.13 -1.88
N ALA A 516 -42.52 0.23 -3.08
CA ALA A 516 -42.49 1.63 -3.54
C ALA A 516 -43.84 2.34 -3.46
N GLY A 517 -44.94 1.67 -3.83
CA GLY A 517 -46.29 2.22 -3.70
C GLY A 517 -46.66 2.54 -2.26
N ARG A 518 -46.28 1.66 -1.31
CA ARG A 518 -46.51 1.86 0.12
C ARG A 518 -45.64 2.98 0.69
N VAL A 519 -44.39 3.11 0.24
CA VAL A 519 -43.52 4.25 0.60
C VAL A 519 -44.20 5.57 0.23
N MET A 520 -44.77 5.69 -0.97
CA MET A 520 -45.46 6.91 -1.39
C MET A 520 -46.70 7.22 -0.53
N GLU A 521 -47.43 6.21 -0.06
CA GLU A 521 -48.55 6.41 0.87
C GLU A 521 -48.05 6.91 2.24
N LEU A 522 -46.97 6.32 2.75
CA LEU A 522 -46.39 6.71 4.03
C LEU A 522 -45.76 8.10 3.99
N LEU A 523 -45.15 8.51 2.88
CA LEU A 523 -44.63 9.86 2.71
C LEU A 523 -45.74 10.92 2.72
N LYS A 524 -46.92 10.62 2.15
CA LYS A 524 -48.09 11.49 2.29
C LYS A 524 -48.57 11.56 3.73
N LEU A 525 -48.57 10.43 4.44
CA LEU A 525 -48.91 10.41 5.86
C LEU A 525 -47.89 11.20 6.71
N LYS A 526 -46.61 11.18 6.32
CA LYS A 526 -45.56 12.01 6.92
C LYS A 526 -45.87 13.49 6.74
N GLU A 527 -46.12 13.93 5.50
CA GLU A 527 -46.50 15.31 5.19
C GLU A 527 -47.72 15.75 6.01
N GLU A 528 -48.78 14.93 6.06
CA GLU A 528 -49.97 15.21 6.88
C GLU A 528 -49.65 15.32 8.37
N ALA A 529 -48.80 14.43 8.90
CA ALA A 529 -48.41 14.39 10.30
C ALA A 529 -47.43 15.52 10.71
N GLU A 530 -46.74 16.12 9.74
CA GLU A 530 -45.89 17.30 9.92
C GLU A 530 -46.71 18.60 9.83
N GLU A 531 -47.67 18.67 8.90
CA GLU A 531 -48.60 19.81 8.78
C GLU A 531 -49.56 19.89 9.99
N GLN A 532 -50.01 18.74 10.48
CA GLN A 532 -50.84 18.63 11.68
C GLN A 532 -49.92 18.38 12.90
N SER A 533 -49.40 19.46 13.48
CA SER A 533 -48.54 19.43 14.68
C SER A 533 -49.10 18.60 15.83
N ASP A 534 -50.41 18.39 15.83
CA ASP A 534 -51.19 17.79 16.90
C ASP A 534 -51.59 16.33 16.62
N MET A 535 -51.01 15.68 15.60
CA MET A 535 -51.27 14.26 15.35
C MET A 535 -50.43 13.37 16.28
N PRO A 536 -51.01 12.59 17.21
CA PRO A 536 -50.25 11.67 18.06
C PRO A 536 -49.75 10.45 17.27
N LEU A 537 -48.67 9.83 17.73
CA LEU A 537 -48.12 8.61 17.16
C LEU A 537 -49.13 7.45 17.21
N PHE A 538 -49.99 7.42 18.24
CA PHE A 538 -51.16 6.56 18.30
C PHE A 538 -51.99 6.57 17.01
N GLU A 539 -52.27 7.74 16.44
CA GLU A 539 -53.07 7.88 15.22
C GLU A 539 -52.31 7.38 13.97
N ILE A 540 -51.00 7.63 13.90
CA ILE A 540 -50.13 7.11 12.84
C ILE A 540 -50.14 5.57 12.86
N ILE A 541 -49.95 4.97 14.04
CA ILE A 541 -49.99 3.51 14.23
C ILE A 541 -51.35 2.95 13.82
N THR A 542 -52.45 3.61 14.20
CA THR A 542 -53.80 3.21 13.79
C THR A 542 -53.95 3.19 12.27
N ARG A 543 -53.59 4.28 11.58
CA ARG A 543 -53.70 4.37 10.12
C ARG A 543 -52.86 3.34 9.38
N ILE A 544 -51.66 3.03 9.89
CA ILE A 544 -50.82 1.97 9.35
C ILE A 544 -51.49 0.60 9.55
N LEU A 545 -51.98 0.28 10.76
CA LEU A 545 -52.63 -1.00 11.03
C LEU A 545 -53.97 -1.19 10.31
N GLU A 546 -54.69 -0.12 9.97
CA GLU A 546 -55.91 -0.18 9.16
C GLU A 546 -55.64 -0.71 7.74
N HIS A 547 -54.45 -0.43 7.18
CA HIS A 547 -53.99 -1.02 5.93
C HIS A 547 -53.82 -2.54 6.05
N TYR A 548 -53.25 -3.01 7.17
CA TYR A 548 -52.95 -4.40 7.44
C TYR A 548 -54.07 -5.15 8.17
N ARG A 549 -55.20 -5.40 7.48
CA ARG A 549 -56.36 -6.11 8.07
C ARG A 549 -56.05 -7.49 8.67
N LYS A 550 -55.01 -8.18 8.18
CA LYS A 550 -54.57 -9.48 8.73
C LYS A 550 -53.60 -9.33 9.90
N GLY A 551 -53.16 -8.12 10.19
CA GLY A 551 -52.10 -7.80 11.13
C GLY A 551 -50.73 -7.78 10.48
N ILE A 552 -49.75 -7.30 11.24
CA ILE A 552 -48.36 -7.18 10.84
C ILE A 552 -47.46 -7.41 12.05
N GLY A 553 -46.24 -7.92 11.85
CA GLY A 553 -45.26 -8.05 12.93
C GLY A 553 -44.80 -6.68 13.46
N PHE A 554 -44.18 -6.67 14.64
CA PHE A 554 -43.69 -5.42 15.24
C PHE A 554 -42.57 -4.77 14.41
N VAL A 555 -41.62 -5.55 13.88
CA VAL A 555 -40.48 -5.00 13.11
C VAL A 555 -40.95 -4.26 11.84
N PRO A 556 -41.81 -4.84 10.97
CA PRO A 556 -42.33 -4.09 9.83
C PRO A 556 -43.21 -2.90 10.23
N LEU A 557 -44.02 -3.03 11.29
CA LEU A 557 -44.84 -1.92 11.80
C LEU A 557 -43.96 -0.75 12.25
N PHE A 558 -42.96 -1.03 13.07
CA PHE A 558 -42.00 -0.02 13.53
C PHE A 558 -41.28 0.62 12.35
N THR A 559 -40.90 -0.17 11.34
CA THR A 559 -40.26 0.35 10.11
C THR A 559 -41.14 1.37 9.40
N GLU A 560 -42.43 1.07 9.21
CA GLU A 560 -43.36 2.02 8.57
C GLU A 560 -43.65 3.25 9.45
N VAL A 561 -43.86 3.05 10.75
CA VAL A 561 -44.10 4.15 11.69
C VAL A 561 -42.91 5.09 11.71
N ASN A 562 -41.70 4.53 11.78
CA ASN A 562 -40.48 5.30 11.87
C ASN A 562 -40.16 6.02 10.55
N LEU A 563 -40.59 5.50 9.40
CA LEU A 563 -40.54 6.20 8.10
C LEU A 563 -41.43 7.45 8.12
N VAL A 564 -42.62 7.36 8.72
CA VAL A 564 -43.55 8.49 8.86
C VAL A 564 -43.03 9.52 9.87
N ARG A 565 -42.61 9.07 11.05
CA ARG A 565 -42.10 9.93 12.12
C ARG A 565 -41.04 9.20 12.93
N ARG A 566 -39.84 9.77 13.02
CA ARG A 566 -38.77 9.25 13.87
C ARG A 566 -39.26 9.17 15.33
N CYS A 567 -39.18 7.99 15.92
CA CYS A 567 -39.61 7.72 17.28
C CYS A 567 -38.84 6.53 17.86
N THR A 568 -38.89 6.36 19.18
CA THR A 568 -38.27 5.21 19.85
C THR A 568 -39.11 3.93 19.63
N ARG A 569 -38.44 2.78 19.57
CA ARG A 569 -39.04 1.44 19.55
C ARG A 569 -39.85 1.17 20.82
N ARG A 570 -39.41 1.74 21.96
CA ARG A 570 -40.11 1.65 23.24
C ARG A 570 -41.45 2.37 23.19
N LEU A 571 -41.52 3.56 22.58
CA LEU A 571 -42.77 4.30 22.46
C LEU A 571 -43.82 3.54 21.66
N VAL A 572 -43.43 2.99 20.49
CA VAL A 572 -44.34 2.17 19.68
C VAL A 572 -44.82 0.93 20.44
N ALA A 573 -43.90 0.22 21.11
CA ALA A 573 -44.25 -0.94 21.95
C ALA A 573 -45.18 -0.56 23.12
N SER A 574 -44.97 0.61 23.71
CA SER A 574 -45.78 1.15 24.80
C SER A 574 -47.20 1.46 24.35
N ILE A 575 -47.36 2.10 23.19
CA ILE A 575 -48.67 2.38 22.60
C ILE A 575 -49.41 1.08 22.30
N LEU A 576 -48.76 0.11 21.65
CA LEU A 576 -49.36 -1.19 21.35
C LEU A 576 -49.82 -1.92 22.62
N SER A 577 -49.06 -1.83 23.71
CA SER A 577 -49.40 -2.46 25.00
C SER A 577 -50.47 -1.68 25.80
N SER A 578 -50.62 -0.39 25.53
CA SER A 578 -51.39 0.53 26.39
C SER A 578 -52.86 0.65 26.01
N TYR A 579 -53.24 0.38 24.76
CA TYR A 579 -54.61 0.65 24.28
C TYR A 579 -55.36 -0.62 23.90
N HIS A 580 -56.62 -0.71 24.31
CA HIS A 580 -57.46 -1.89 24.07
C HIS A 580 -57.76 -2.18 22.60
N CYS A 581 -57.61 -1.19 21.71
CA CYS A 581 -57.79 -1.36 20.27
C CYS A 581 -56.63 -2.09 19.61
N PHE A 582 -55.45 -2.17 20.24
CA PHE A 582 -54.33 -2.95 19.75
C PHE A 582 -54.29 -4.31 20.43
N HIS A 583 -54.12 -5.36 19.64
CA HIS A 583 -54.02 -6.72 20.15
C HIS A 583 -53.30 -7.61 19.14
N THR A 584 -52.73 -8.70 19.62
CA THR A 584 -52.06 -9.70 18.77
C THR A 584 -53.02 -10.83 18.39
N ARG A 585 -52.84 -11.37 17.18
CA ARG A 585 -53.66 -12.49 16.69
C ARG A 585 -53.06 -13.85 17.08
N GLY A 586 -53.62 -14.47 18.12
CA GLY A 586 -53.34 -15.87 18.46
C GLY A 586 -51.84 -16.16 18.63
N LYS A 587 -51.34 -17.23 18.00
CA LYS A 587 -49.92 -17.64 18.09
C LYS A 587 -49.01 -16.94 17.06
N THR A 588 -49.53 -16.17 16.11
CA THR A 588 -48.69 -15.55 15.06
C THR A 588 -47.97 -14.29 15.55
N GLY A 589 -48.45 -13.67 16.63
CA GLY A 589 -47.85 -12.46 17.19
C GLY A 589 -48.11 -11.18 16.37
N GLU A 590 -48.88 -11.26 15.29
CA GLU A 590 -49.19 -10.12 14.43
C GLU A 590 -50.14 -9.13 15.13
N TRP A 591 -49.78 -7.85 15.12
CA TRP A 591 -50.55 -6.74 15.69
C TRP A 591 -51.68 -6.32 14.78
N GLN A 592 -52.86 -6.10 15.37
CA GLN A 592 -54.06 -5.65 14.69
C GLN A 592 -54.71 -4.48 15.42
N TYR A 593 -55.37 -3.63 14.65
CA TYR A 593 -56.22 -2.57 15.16
C TYR A 593 -57.70 -2.95 15.06
N ASP A 594 -58.42 -2.86 16.17
CA ASP A 594 -59.87 -3.04 16.27
C ASP A 594 -60.57 -1.70 16.55
N ALA A 595 -61.13 -1.11 15.50
CA ALA A 595 -61.85 0.16 15.57
C ALA A 595 -63.02 0.14 16.58
N LYS A 596 -63.63 -1.02 16.85
CA LYS A 596 -64.74 -1.13 17.82
C LYS A 596 -64.27 -0.97 19.25
N LYS A 597 -62.99 -1.22 19.52
CA LYS A 597 -62.37 -1.09 20.85
C LYS A 597 -61.67 0.25 21.06
N ARG A 598 -61.59 1.12 20.04
CA ARG A 598 -60.96 2.45 20.15
C ARG A 598 -61.58 3.28 21.28
N SER A 599 -62.90 3.25 21.41
CA SER A 599 -63.63 3.97 22.47
C SER A 599 -63.38 3.46 23.90
N GLN A 600 -62.73 2.29 24.06
CA GLN A 600 -62.34 1.79 25.38
C GLN A 600 -61.09 2.50 25.93
N GLY A 601 -60.33 3.19 25.06
CA GLY A 601 -59.20 4.03 25.43
C GLY A 601 -58.04 3.27 26.08
N PHE A 602 -57.29 3.99 26.93
CA PHE A 602 -56.10 3.49 27.62
C PHE A 602 -56.45 2.43 28.68
N ASN A 603 -55.72 1.33 28.66
CA ASN A 603 -55.84 0.24 29.62
C ASN A 603 -55.36 0.69 31.02
N LYS A 604 -56.31 0.91 31.92
CA LYS A 604 -56.03 1.40 33.28
C LYS A 604 -55.04 0.54 34.06
N ALA A 605 -54.92 -0.76 33.77
CA ALA A 605 -53.95 -1.64 34.43
C ALA A 605 -52.48 -1.30 34.10
N LYS A 606 -52.24 -0.63 32.96
CA LYS A 606 -50.90 -0.24 32.50
C LYS A 606 -50.42 1.07 33.12
N ARG A 607 -51.31 1.88 33.74
CA ARG A 607 -50.98 3.22 34.29
C ARG A 607 -49.84 3.22 35.31
N LYS A 608 -49.69 2.14 36.07
CA LYS A 608 -48.66 2.00 37.11
C LYS A 608 -47.25 1.77 36.54
N TYR A 609 -47.14 1.47 35.24
CA TYR A 609 -45.87 1.22 34.56
C TYR A 609 -45.49 2.39 33.63
N ILE A 610 -46.21 3.51 33.67
CA ILE A 610 -45.88 4.68 32.85
C ILE A 610 -44.58 5.28 33.40
N LEU A 611 -43.61 5.51 32.51
CA LEU A 611 -42.36 6.19 32.85
C LEU A 611 -42.68 7.62 33.28
N LYS A 612 -42.12 8.01 34.43
CA LYS A 612 -42.38 9.30 35.07
C LYS A 612 -41.42 10.39 34.64
#